data_AF-A0A1I6J9I6-F1
#
_entry.id   AF-A0A1I6J9I6-F1
#
_cell.length_a   1.000
_cell.length_b   1.000
_cell.length_c   1.000
_cell.angle_alpha   90.00
_cell.angle_beta   90.00
_cell.angle_gamma   90.00
#
_symmetry.space_group_name_H-M   'P 1'
#
loop_
_entity.id
_entity.type
_entity.pdbx_description
1 polymer ?
#
loop_
_entity_poly.entity_id
_entity_poly.type
_entity_poly.pdbx_seq_one_letter_code
_entity_poly.pdbx_strand_id
1 'polypeptide(L)'
;MKLALHKAFRQVGATDHAATHAAEAIAGALEKRMTDQQTPYAKLTDLQAVKVDMAELKSQFSVWRGEMKQDIAAVRGEVAVLRAEMKQEISIVRAELKQEITAVRAEMRQEIAAVGGDMSQLRGEVKHELASTRTELIRWMVAGQLTTVTALGSLIFGVMRYLMR
;
A
#
# COMPACT_ATOMS: atom_id res chain seq x y z
N MET A 1 63.65 52.60 29.46
CA MET A 1 64.28 51.41 30.10
C MET A 1 65.76 51.27 29.74
N LYS A 2 66.15 51.22 28.45
CA LYS A 2 67.56 51.16 28.00
C LYS A 2 68.49 52.19 28.67
N LEU A 3 68.08 53.47 28.68
CA LEU A 3 68.86 54.55 29.31
C LEU A 3 69.04 54.37 30.83
N ALA A 4 68.04 53.81 31.51
CA ALA A 4 68.08 53.57 32.95
C ALA A 4 69.01 52.39 33.29
N LEU A 5 68.93 51.30 32.51
CA LEU A 5 69.85 50.17 32.63
C LEU A 5 71.29 50.59 32.34
N HIS A 6 71.52 51.39 31.29
CA HIS A 6 72.85 51.90 30.96
C HIS A 6 73.45 52.73 32.11
N LYS A 7 72.68 53.67 32.68
CA LYS A 7 73.12 54.45 33.85
C LYS A 7 73.42 53.57 35.07
N ALA A 8 72.61 52.54 35.33
CA ALA A 8 72.84 51.59 36.41
C ALA A 8 74.14 50.78 36.21
N PHE A 9 74.42 50.32 34.99
CA PHE A 9 75.70 49.64 34.69
C PHE A 9 76.91 50.58 34.81
N ARG A 10 76.76 51.86 34.46
CA ARG A 10 77.81 52.88 34.69
C ARG A 10 78.09 53.12 36.18
N GLN A 11 77.07 53.09 37.03
CA GLN A 11 77.23 53.25 38.49
C GLN A 11 77.97 52.07 39.15
N VAL A 12 77.90 50.87 38.56
CA VAL A 12 78.60 49.67 39.07
C VAL A 12 79.99 49.50 38.41
N GLY A 13 80.47 50.52 37.68
CA GLY A 13 81.84 50.58 37.16
C GLY A 13 82.04 49.99 35.76
N ALA A 14 80.98 49.68 35.01
CA ALA A 14 81.13 49.24 33.61
C ALA A 14 81.64 50.38 32.70
N THR A 15 82.47 50.03 31.72
CA THR A 15 82.87 50.97 30.67
C THR A 15 81.67 51.37 29.83
N ASP A 16 81.73 52.54 29.18
CA ASP A 16 80.60 53.08 28.44
C ASP A 16 80.05 52.09 27.39
N HIS A 17 80.96 51.48 26.63
CA HIS A 17 80.64 50.46 25.62
C HIS A 17 80.08 49.16 26.22
N ALA A 18 80.56 48.72 27.39
CA ALA A 18 80.04 47.51 28.04
C ALA A 18 78.65 47.76 28.65
N ALA A 19 78.44 48.95 29.22
CA ALA A 19 77.16 49.37 29.77
C ALA A 19 76.09 49.55 28.69
N THR A 20 76.43 50.09 27.51
CA THR A 20 75.49 50.17 26.37
C THR A 20 75.12 48.77 25.87
N HIS A 21 76.10 47.92 25.61
CA HIS A 21 75.84 46.56 25.11
C HIS A 21 75.01 45.71 26.08
N ALA A 22 75.31 45.76 27.38
CA ALA A 22 74.55 45.03 28.40
C ALA A 22 73.11 45.58 28.54
N ALA A 23 72.95 46.91 28.51
CA ALA A 23 71.63 47.52 28.57
C ALA A 23 70.78 47.21 27.32
N GLU A 24 71.39 47.16 26.14
CA GLU A 24 70.73 46.77 24.90
C GLU A 24 70.37 45.30 24.87
N ALA A 25 71.27 44.42 25.30
CA ALA A 25 71.03 42.98 25.35
C ALA A 25 69.89 42.65 26.33
N ILE A 26 69.88 43.26 27.52
CA ILE A 26 68.84 43.04 28.53
C ILE A 26 67.52 43.66 28.10
N ALA A 27 67.54 44.88 27.55
CA ALA A 27 66.31 45.50 27.06
C ALA A 27 65.73 44.74 25.87
N GLY A 28 66.56 44.29 24.93
CA GLY A 28 66.13 43.48 23.80
C GLY A 28 65.64 42.09 24.22
N ALA A 29 66.30 41.45 25.19
CA ALA A 29 65.84 40.19 25.76
C ALA A 29 64.52 40.35 26.52
N LEU A 30 64.33 41.44 27.26
CA LEU A 30 63.08 41.72 27.98
C LEU A 30 61.95 42.09 27.01
N GLU A 31 62.23 42.87 25.97
CA GLU A 31 61.28 43.22 24.91
C GLU A 31 60.84 41.97 24.16
N LYS A 32 61.78 41.10 23.79
CA LYS A 32 61.48 39.79 23.20
C LYS A 32 60.69 38.90 24.15
N ARG A 33 61.05 38.84 25.44
CA ARG A 33 60.28 38.08 26.43
C ARG A 33 58.88 38.65 26.63
N MET A 34 58.72 39.97 26.60
CA MET A 34 57.42 40.63 26.67
C MET A 34 56.57 40.31 25.45
N THR A 35 57.14 40.23 24.24
CA THR A 35 56.41 39.80 23.04
C THR A 35 56.11 38.30 23.03
N ASP A 36 57.03 37.45 23.50
CA ASP A 36 56.86 36.00 23.55
C ASP A 36 55.89 35.56 24.68
N GLN A 37 55.85 36.31 25.79
CA GLN A 37 54.98 36.06 26.94
C GLN A 37 53.63 36.77 26.83
N GLN A 38 53.45 37.62 25.81
CA GLN A 38 52.15 38.06 25.32
C GLN A 38 51.45 36.85 24.71
N THR A 39 50.92 36.03 25.61
CA THR A 39 50.15 34.83 25.36
C THR A 39 49.13 35.15 24.27
N PRO A 40 48.97 34.30 23.23
CA PRO A 40 47.98 34.52 22.19
C PRO A 40 46.59 34.28 22.78
N TYR A 41 46.11 35.21 23.59
CA TYR A 41 44.70 35.36 23.86
C TYR A 41 44.03 35.60 22.51
N ALA A 42 42.97 34.83 22.23
CA ALA A 42 42.11 35.09 21.09
C ALA A 42 41.81 36.59 21.07
N LYS A 43 42.09 37.26 19.96
CA LYS A 43 41.87 38.71 19.87
C LYS A 43 40.39 38.96 20.13
N LEU A 44 40.03 40.12 20.66
CA LEU A 44 38.63 40.48 20.92
C LEU A 44 37.74 40.24 19.68
N THR A 45 38.30 40.40 18.48
CA THR A 45 37.70 40.10 17.18
C THR A 45 37.33 38.63 16.99
N ASP A 46 38.19 37.70 17.41
CA ASP A 46 37.97 36.25 17.25
C ASP A 46 36.87 35.78 18.19
N LEU A 47 36.83 36.33 19.40
CA LEU A 47 35.78 36.08 20.39
C LEU A 47 34.43 36.65 19.93
N GLN A 48 34.44 37.80 19.26
CA GLN A 48 33.25 38.36 18.61
C GLN A 48 32.76 37.48 17.45
N ALA A 49 33.67 36.97 16.62
CA ALA A 49 33.33 36.06 15.52
C ALA A 49 32.66 34.78 16.06
N VAL A 50 33.25 34.14 17.07
CA VAL A 50 32.65 32.96 17.72
C VAL A 50 31.26 33.25 18.30
N LYS A 51 31.05 34.45 18.87
CA LYS A 51 29.74 34.85 19.40
C LYS A 51 28.70 35.00 18.29
N VAL A 52 29.09 35.53 17.13
CA VAL A 52 28.23 35.65 15.95
C VAL A 52 27.89 34.25 15.42
N ASP A 53 28.88 33.38 15.25
CA ASP A 53 28.68 32.01 14.78
C ASP A 53 27.77 31.21 15.74
N MET A 54 27.94 31.39 17.04
CA MET A 54 27.06 30.76 18.05
C MET A 54 25.62 31.28 17.96
N ALA A 55 25.43 32.57 17.70
CA ALA A 55 24.09 33.14 17.51
C ALA A 55 23.44 32.59 16.23
N GLU A 56 24.21 32.47 15.15
CA GLU A 56 23.77 31.91 13.88
C GLU A 56 23.40 30.43 14.01
N LEU A 57 24.26 29.61 14.63
CA LEU A 57 23.96 28.20 14.91
C LEU A 57 22.68 28.04 15.75
N LYS A 58 22.48 28.90 16.75
CA LYS A 58 21.26 28.88 17.57
C LYS A 58 20.02 29.24 16.74
N SER A 59 20.15 30.18 15.81
CA SER A 59 19.10 30.55 14.86
C SER A 59 18.75 29.38 13.94
N GLN A 60 19.75 28.82 13.26
CA GLN A 60 19.60 27.66 12.37
C GLN A 60 18.99 26.45 13.08
N PHE A 61 19.44 26.16 14.30
CA PHE A 61 18.87 25.06 15.10
C PHE A 61 17.40 25.30 15.47
N SER A 62 17.00 26.56 15.68
CA SER A 62 15.61 26.92 15.96
C SER A 62 14.73 26.76 14.71
N VAL A 63 15.25 27.15 13.54
CA VAL A 63 14.59 26.95 12.23
C VAL A 63 14.41 25.46 11.95
N TRP A 64 15.49 24.67 12.03
CA TRP A 64 15.44 23.23 11.77
C TRP A 64 14.48 22.50 12.71
N ARG A 65 14.42 22.90 13.98
CA ARG A 65 13.43 22.36 14.93
C ARG A 65 11.99 22.71 14.53
N GLY A 66 11.77 23.90 13.96
CA GLY A 66 10.49 24.32 13.42
C GLY A 66 10.07 23.46 12.22
N GLU A 67 10.97 23.31 11.25
CA GLU A 67 10.78 22.48 10.05
C GLU A 67 10.48 21.03 10.43
N MET A 68 11.30 20.41 11.29
CA MET A 68 11.05 19.04 11.77
C MET A 68 9.68 18.88 12.44
N LYS A 69 9.22 19.87 13.21
CA LYS A 69 7.88 19.81 13.82
C LYS A 69 6.79 19.88 12.76
N GLN A 70 6.97 20.71 11.74
CA GLN A 70 6.03 20.84 10.64
C GLN A 70 5.99 19.55 9.80
N ASP A 71 7.14 18.96 9.48
CA ASP A 71 7.22 17.69 8.74
C ASP A 71 6.57 16.54 9.52
N ILE A 72 6.84 16.44 10.83
CA ILE A 72 6.18 15.44 11.69
C ILE A 72 4.67 15.65 11.70
N ALA A 73 4.19 16.89 11.74
CA ALA A 73 2.77 17.18 11.71
C ALA A 73 2.14 16.83 10.35
N ALA A 74 2.83 17.14 9.25
CA ALA A 74 2.42 16.80 7.90
C ALA A 74 2.30 15.28 7.71
N VAL A 75 3.35 14.52 8.06
CA VAL A 75 3.35 13.06 7.99
C VAL A 75 2.24 12.45 8.85
N ARG A 76 2.00 12.98 10.06
CA ARG A 76 0.88 12.53 10.90
C ARG A 76 -0.48 12.80 10.23
N GLY A 77 -0.62 13.93 9.53
CA GLY A 77 -1.79 14.26 8.74
C GLY A 77 -2.00 13.27 7.59
N GLU A 78 -0.96 13.03 6.78
CA GLU A 78 -1.00 12.07 5.67
C GLU A 78 -1.35 10.66 6.15
N VAL A 79 -0.75 10.20 7.25
CA VAL A 79 -1.07 8.89 7.85
C VAL A 79 -2.53 8.82 8.32
N ALA A 80 -3.08 9.91 8.86
CA ALA A 80 -4.48 9.94 9.27
C ALA A 80 -5.43 9.89 8.07
N VAL A 81 -5.11 10.60 6.98
CA VAL A 81 -5.86 10.57 5.72
C VAL A 81 -5.82 9.17 5.10
N LEU A 82 -4.63 8.59 4.93
CA LEU A 82 -4.46 7.23 4.39
C LEU A 82 -5.24 6.19 5.21
N ARG A 83 -5.22 6.31 6.54
CA ARG A 83 -5.98 5.40 7.42
C ARG A 83 -7.49 5.54 7.21
N ALA A 84 -7.99 6.76 6.98
CA ALA A 84 -9.40 7.00 6.68
C ALA A 84 -9.79 6.45 5.31
N GLU A 85 -8.97 6.68 4.29
CA GLU A 85 -9.15 6.16 2.92
C GLU A 85 -9.19 4.63 2.93
N MET A 86 -8.20 3.96 3.53
CA MET A 86 -8.18 2.50 3.64
C MET A 86 -9.42 1.95 4.35
N LYS A 87 -9.90 2.61 5.41
CA LYS A 87 -11.12 2.18 6.11
C LYS A 87 -12.35 2.31 5.20
N GLN A 88 -12.42 3.38 4.41
CA GLN A 88 -13.49 3.60 3.46
C GLN A 88 -13.46 2.56 2.33
N GLU A 89 -12.31 2.31 1.73
CA GLU A 89 -12.12 1.29 0.68
C GLU A 89 -12.50 -0.11 1.17
N ILE A 90 -12.06 -0.50 2.37
CA ILE A 90 -12.46 -1.79 2.98
C ILE A 90 -13.98 -1.87 3.14
N SER A 91 -14.64 -0.77 3.52
CA SER A 91 -16.10 -0.74 3.65
C SER A 91 -16.80 -0.86 2.30
N ILE A 92 -16.28 -0.21 1.27
CA ILE A 92 -16.82 -0.29 -0.10
C ILE A 92 -16.69 -1.71 -0.63
N VAL A 93 -15.50 -2.29 -0.62
CA VAL A 93 -15.24 -3.65 -1.10
C VAL A 93 -16.11 -4.68 -0.36
N ARG A 94 -16.30 -4.51 0.95
CA ARG A 94 -17.19 -5.39 1.74
C ARG A 94 -18.65 -5.28 1.31
N ALA A 95 -19.12 -4.08 0.95
CA ALA A 95 -20.47 -3.86 0.47
C ALA A 95 -20.67 -4.47 -0.93
N GLU A 96 -19.72 -4.25 -1.84
CA GLU A 96 -19.69 -4.81 -3.19
C GLU A 96 -19.73 -6.35 -3.14
N LEU A 97 -18.84 -6.97 -2.36
CA LEU A 97 -18.80 -8.43 -2.22
C LEU A 97 -20.14 -8.99 -1.68
N LYS A 98 -20.78 -8.29 -0.75
CA LYS A 98 -22.09 -8.71 -0.22
C LYS A 98 -23.20 -8.61 -1.29
N GLN A 99 -23.15 -7.57 -2.13
CA GLN A 99 -24.07 -7.43 -3.25
C GLN A 99 -23.85 -8.52 -4.29
N GLU A 100 -22.61 -8.78 -4.68
CA GLU A 100 -22.25 -9.85 -5.64
C GLU A 100 -22.69 -11.23 -5.14
N ILE A 101 -22.42 -11.58 -3.88
CA ILE A 101 -22.88 -12.85 -3.29
C ILE A 101 -24.41 -12.96 -3.34
N THR A 102 -25.12 -11.84 -3.12
CA THR A 102 -26.59 -11.83 -3.18
C THR A 102 -27.09 -12.00 -4.61
N ALA A 103 -26.45 -11.35 -5.58
CA ALA A 103 -26.76 -11.46 -7.00
C ALA A 103 -26.55 -12.90 -7.50
N VAL A 104 -25.36 -13.47 -7.26
CA VAL A 104 -25.05 -14.86 -7.64
C VAL A 104 -26.04 -15.84 -7.01
N ARG A 105 -26.40 -15.66 -5.74
CA ARG A 105 -27.40 -16.52 -5.09
C ARG A 105 -28.80 -16.39 -5.75
N ALA A 106 -29.16 -15.21 -6.22
CA ALA A 106 -30.42 -14.99 -6.93
C ALA A 106 -30.39 -15.65 -8.32
N GLU A 107 -29.31 -15.47 -9.07
CA GLU A 107 -29.08 -16.11 -10.37
C GLU A 107 -29.15 -17.64 -10.25
N MET A 108 -28.41 -18.23 -9.32
CA MET A 108 -28.45 -19.68 -9.08
C MET A 108 -29.87 -20.19 -8.75
N ARG A 109 -30.66 -19.42 -7.99
CA ARG A 109 -32.05 -19.80 -7.69
C ARG A 109 -32.92 -19.77 -8.94
N GLN A 110 -32.73 -18.78 -9.81
CA GLN A 110 -33.44 -18.69 -11.08
C GLN A 110 -33.06 -19.84 -12.01
N GLU A 111 -31.76 -20.16 -12.12
CA GLU A 111 -31.28 -21.29 -12.93
C GLU A 111 -31.83 -22.63 -12.43
N ILE A 112 -31.82 -22.87 -11.11
CA ILE A 112 -32.41 -24.09 -10.53
C ILE A 112 -33.92 -24.17 -10.82
N ALA A 113 -34.64 -23.04 -10.73
CA ALA A 113 -36.05 -23.00 -11.05
C ALA A 113 -36.32 -23.26 -12.53
N ALA A 114 -35.50 -22.71 -13.43
CA ALA A 114 -35.58 -22.94 -14.86
C ALA A 114 -35.37 -24.43 -15.19
N VAL A 115 -34.31 -25.05 -14.66
CA VAL A 115 -34.05 -26.49 -14.83
C VAL A 115 -35.21 -27.34 -14.29
N GLY A 116 -35.81 -26.95 -13.16
CA GLY A 116 -37.01 -27.61 -12.62
C GLY A 116 -38.24 -27.50 -13.54
N GLY A 117 -38.39 -26.35 -14.22
CA GLY A 117 -39.38 -26.12 -15.26
C GLY A 117 -39.16 -27.02 -16.47
N ASP A 118 -37.95 -27.01 -17.03
CA ASP A 118 -37.57 -27.83 -18.20
C ASP A 118 -37.79 -29.31 -17.92
N MET A 119 -37.42 -29.80 -16.74
CA MET A 119 -37.63 -31.19 -16.34
C MET A 119 -39.12 -31.53 -16.23
N SER A 120 -39.95 -30.60 -15.77
CA SER A 120 -41.40 -30.79 -15.69
C SER A 120 -42.04 -30.82 -17.07
N GLN A 121 -41.58 -29.97 -17.99
CA GLN A 121 -41.99 -29.98 -19.38
C GLN A 121 -41.61 -31.29 -20.07
N LEU A 122 -40.34 -31.72 -19.99
CA LEU A 122 -39.86 -32.98 -20.55
C LEU A 122 -40.65 -34.19 -20.02
N ARG A 123 -40.96 -34.22 -18.72
CA ARG A 123 -41.83 -35.26 -18.14
C ARG A 123 -43.24 -35.24 -18.74
N GLY A 124 -43.77 -34.06 -19.02
CA GLY A 124 -45.06 -33.88 -19.70
C GLY A 124 -45.03 -34.43 -21.13
N GLU A 125 -44.01 -34.05 -21.90
CA GLU A 125 -43.78 -34.51 -23.27
C GLU A 125 -43.64 -36.04 -23.34
N VAL A 126 -42.79 -36.64 -22.49
CA VAL A 126 -42.62 -38.11 -22.43
C VAL A 126 -43.93 -38.83 -22.09
N LYS A 127 -44.72 -38.30 -21.14
CA LYS A 127 -46.03 -38.89 -20.82
C LYS A 127 -47.00 -38.79 -22.00
N HIS A 128 -46.97 -37.68 -22.72
CA HIS A 128 -47.81 -37.46 -23.90
C HIS A 128 -47.44 -38.41 -25.03
N GLU A 129 -46.15 -38.54 -25.36
CA GLU A 129 -45.67 -39.49 -26.37
C GLU A 129 -45.99 -40.94 -26.00
N LEU A 130 -45.85 -41.31 -24.74
CA LEU A 130 -46.22 -42.65 -24.26
C LEU A 130 -47.73 -42.92 -24.41
N ALA A 131 -48.57 -41.92 -24.13
CA ALA A 131 -50.02 -42.05 -24.31
C ALA A 131 -50.40 -42.13 -25.80
N SER A 132 -49.75 -41.33 -26.64
CA SER A 132 -49.93 -41.35 -28.10
C SER A 132 -49.55 -42.72 -28.68
N THR A 133 -48.33 -43.20 -28.39
CA THR A 133 -47.85 -44.51 -28.85
C THR A 133 -48.74 -45.66 -28.35
N ARG A 134 -49.20 -45.63 -27.09
CA ARG A 134 -50.15 -46.62 -26.57
C ARG A 134 -51.47 -46.60 -27.36
N THR A 135 -51.98 -45.43 -27.70
CA THR A 135 -53.22 -45.27 -28.46
C THR A 135 -53.07 -45.80 -29.89
N GLU A 136 -51.95 -45.50 -30.53
CA GLU A 136 -51.61 -46.02 -31.86
C GLU A 136 -51.49 -47.55 -31.85
N LEU A 137 -50.82 -48.12 -30.85
CA LEU A 137 -50.72 -49.58 -30.69
C LEU A 137 -52.09 -50.24 -30.52
N ILE A 138 -52.97 -49.68 -29.69
CA ILE A 138 -54.34 -50.19 -29.53
C ILE A 138 -55.10 -50.10 -30.85
N ARG A 139 -54.98 -48.97 -31.57
CA ARG A 139 -55.64 -48.78 -32.86
C ARG A 139 -55.23 -49.85 -33.87
N TRP A 140 -53.93 -50.13 -34.00
CA TRP A 140 -53.43 -51.19 -34.88
C TRP A 140 -53.82 -52.59 -34.43
N MET A 141 -53.80 -52.86 -33.12
CA MET A 141 -54.21 -54.15 -32.57
C MET A 141 -55.69 -54.44 -32.87
N VAL A 142 -56.57 -53.45 -32.66
CA VAL A 142 -58.00 -53.56 -32.98
C VAL A 142 -58.21 -53.75 -34.47
N ALA A 143 -57.53 -52.97 -35.32
CA ALA A 143 -57.59 -53.15 -36.77
C ALA A 143 -57.17 -54.56 -37.19
N GLY A 144 -56.11 -55.12 -36.58
CA GLY A 144 -55.65 -56.49 -36.80
C GLY A 144 -56.64 -57.56 -36.31
N GLN A 145 -57.31 -57.38 -35.17
CA GLN A 145 -58.34 -58.32 -34.72
C GLN A 145 -59.59 -58.29 -35.60
N LEU A 146 -59.97 -57.12 -36.13
CA LEU A 146 -61.12 -57.02 -37.04
C LEU A 146 -60.90 -57.79 -38.35
N THR A 147 -59.67 -57.85 -38.88
CA THR A 147 -59.38 -58.64 -40.09
C THR A 147 -59.46 -60.15 -39.82
N THR A 148 -59.00 -60.63 -38.66
CA THR A 148 -59.10 -62.05 -38.32
C THR A 148 -60.53 -62.49 -38.00
N VAL A 149 -61.33 -61.64 -37.33
CA VAL A 149 -62.75 -61.93 -37.05
C VAL A 149 -63.56 -62.00 -38.34
N THR A 150 -63.35 -61.07 -39.29
CA THR A 150 -64.04 -61.11 -40.59
C THR A 150 -63.61 -62.33 -41.42
N ALA A 151 -62.33 -62.70 -41.40
CA ALA A 151 -61.85 -63.93 -42.04
C ALA A 151 -62.49 -65.20 -41.44
N LEU A 152 -62.54 -65.33 -40.11
CA LEU A 152 -63.17 -66.47 -39.43
C LEU A 152 -64.68 -66.53 -39.68
N GLY A 153 -65.37 -65.39 -39.64
CA GLY A 153 -66.80 -65.31 -39.97
C GLY A 153 -67.08 -65.73 -41.42
N SER A 154 -66.24 -65.31 -42.37
CA SER A 154 -66.35 -65.72 -43.77
C SER A 154 -66.14 -67.22 -43.96
N LEU A 155 -65.19 -67.81 -43.22
CA LEU A 155 -64.94 -69.26 -43.21
C LEU A 155 -66.17 -70.03 -42.70
N ILE A 156 -66.71 -69.66 -41.53
CA ILE A 156 -67.89 -70.31 -40.93
C ILE A 156 -69.10 -70.21 -41.86
N PHE A 157 -69.36 -69.03 -42.43
CA PHE A 157 -70.44 -68.83 -43.39
C PHE A 157 -70.28 -69.71 -44.63
N GLY A 158 -69.06 -69.82 -45.16
CA GLY A 158 -68.74 -70.71 -46.29
C GLY A 158 -69.04 -72.19 -45.98
N VAL A 159 -68.61 -72.67 -44.80
CA VAL A 159 -68.88 -74.05 -44.36
C VAL A 159 -70.37 -74.31 -44.19
N MET A 160 -71.10 -73.40 -43.53
CA MET A 160 -72.53 -73.56 -43.28
C MET A 160 -73.33 -73.55 -44.60
N ARG A 161 -72.94 -72.70 -45.57
CA ARG A 161 -73.51 -72.68 -46.91
C ARG A 161 -73.24 -73.97 -47.69
N TYR A 162 -72.07 -74.58 -47.51
CA TYR A 162 -71.75 -75.86 -48.15
C TYR A 162 -72.62 -76.99 -47.60
N LEU A 163 -72.82 -77.04 -46.27
CA LEU A 163 -73.64 -78.07 -45.62
C LEU A 163 -75.15 -77.97 -45.91
N MET A 164 -75.64 -76.79 -46.30
CA MET A 164 -77.06 -76.56 -46.65
C MET A 164 -77.43 -76.88 -48.12
N ARG A 165 -76.45 -77.27 -48.95
CA ARG A 165 -76.67 -77.67 -50.34
C ARG A 165 -76.76 -79.19 -50.45
#